data_AF-A0A955KHY3-F1
#
_entry.id   AF-A0A955KHY3-F1
#
_cell.length_a   1.000
_cell.length_b   1.000
_cell.length_c   1.000
_cell.angle_alpha   90.00
_cell.angle_beta   90.00
_cell.angle_gamma   90.00
#
_symmetry.space_group_name_H-M   'P 1'
#
loop_
_entity.id
_entity.type
_entity.pdbx_description
1 polymer ?
#
loop_
_entity_poly.entity_id
_entity_poly.type
_entity_poly.pdbx_seq_one_letter_code
_entity_poly.pdbx_strand_id
1 'polypeptide(L)'
;MIRTRDFILFAVSVMFLLLAIAFTVTVEYKHNKTPVIVFDDSNQSDSDHKAVSIDDNEVDREGNIARLKQKIADSGFISSAVSVISKSEEVDESETETTESPNKVTLMNCSVVSDGVSTMQAWSSNAELVSGSSDRSVVSTGLTGETVTLIQLPLYPIKSASPTCLDSGIVGVTLAGSLIFNSDAPAYAYTGQDELIGYARDGFPIYGQYSGEVDACGGYQGPNGYRYTTARDRTFMIGCFAGIPRIPQV
;
A
#
# COMPACT_ATOMS: atom_id res chain seq x y z
N MET A 1 34.23 -48.40 -24.80
CA MET A 1 35.47 -47.58 -24.80
C MET A 1 35.06 -46.13 -25.00
N ILE A 2 35.06 -45.33 -23.93
CA ILE A 2 34.74 -43.90 -24.04
C ILE A 2 35.91 -43.25 -24.79
N ARG A 3 35.62 -42.50 -25.86
CA ARG A 3 36.65 -41.73 -26.56
C ARG A 3 37.16 -40.65 -25.62
N THR A 4 38.48 -40.50 -25.52
CA THR A 4 39.15 -39.52 -24.65
C THR A 4 38.59 -38.09 -24.81
N ARG A 5 38.14 -37.73 -26.01
CA ARG A 5 37.46 -36.45 -26.28
C ARG A 5 36.16 -36.27 -25.48
N ASP A 6 35.32 -37.28 -25.41
CA ASP A 6 34.01 -37.18 -24.76
C ASP A 6 34.18 -37.16 -23.24
N PHE A 7 35.21 -37.83 -22.71
CA PHE A 7 35.59 -37.75 -21.30
C PHE A 7 36.07 -36.35 -20.91
N ILE A 8 36.87 -35.69 -21.75
CA ILE A 8 37.35 -34.32 -21.49
C ILE A 8 36.18 -33.33 -21.47
N LEU A 9 35.25 -33.43 -22.42
CA LEU A 9 34.07 -32.54 -22.46
C LEU A 9 33.17 -32.72 -21.23
N PHE A 10 32.97 -33.96 -20.79
CA PHE A 10 32.22 -34.26 -19.57
C PHE A 10 32.94 -33.71 -18.32
N ALA A 11 34.27 -33.86 -18.23
CA ALA A 11 35.02 -33.33 -17.10
C ALA A 11 34.96 -31.80 -17.02
N VAL A 12 35.03 -31.10 -18.16
CA VAL A 12 34.92 -29.63 -18.23
C VAL A 12 33.51 -29.17 -17.83
N SER A 13 32.45 -29.84 -18.27
CA SER A 13 31.08 -29.45 -17.92
C SER A 13 30.78 -29.65 -16.43
N VAL A 14 31.25 -30.76 -15.85
CA VAL A 14 31.12 -31.02 -14.40
C VAL A 14 31.91 -29.99 -13.60
N MET A 15 33.10 -29.60 -14.05
CA MET A 15 33.92 -28.60 -13.36
C MET A 15 33.26 -27.21 -13.38
N PHE A 16 32.64 -26.81 -14.49
CA PHE A 16 31.84 -25.58 -14.59
C PHE A 16 30.63 -25.59 -13.66
N LEU A 17 29.92 -26.73 -13.58
CA LEU A 17 28.78 -26.89 -12.68
C LEU A 17 29.19 -26.76 -11.21
N LEU A 18 30.30 -27.40 -10.81
CA LEU A 18 30.82 -27.30 -9.45
C LEU A 18 31.27 -25.88 -9.10
N LEU A 19 31.87 -25.15 -10.05
CA LEU A 19 32.21 -23.73 -9.88
C LEU A 19 30.98 -22.85 -9.68
N ALA A 20 29.91 -23.07 -10.46
CA ALA A 20 28.66 -22.32 -10.31
C ALA A 20 28.01 -22.56 -8.95
N ILE A 21 27.95 -23.82 -8.49
CA ILE A 21 27.41 -24.16 -7.16
C ILE A 21 28.24 -23.51 -6.05
N ALA A 22 29.58 -23.59 -6.13
CA ALA A 22 30.46 -22.97 -5.14
C ALA A 22 30.31 -21.44 -5.10
N PHE A 23 30.13 -20.80 -6.26
CA PHE A 23 29.88 -19.37 -6.34
C PHE A 23 28.57 -18.97 -5.66
N THR A 24 27.47 -19.69 -5.94
CA THR A 24 26.17 -19.42 -5.29
C THR A 24 26.25 -19.55 -3.77
N VAL A 25 26.87 -20.62 -3.25
CA VAL A 25 26.98 -20.84 -1.79
C VAL A 25 27.83 -19.76 -1.11
N THR A 26 28.91 -19.32 -1.75
CA THR A 26 29.78 -18.27 -1.17
C THR A 26 29.11 -16.90 -1.14
N VAL A 27 28.24 -16.59 -2.11
CA VAL A 27 27.44 -15.35 -2.12
C VAL A 27 26.38 -15.38 -1.02
N GLU A 28 25.67 -16.49 -0.84
CA GLU A 28 24.67 -16.63 0.25
C GLU A 28 25.32 -16.55 1.64
N TYR A 29 26.48 -17.18 1.84
CA TYR A 29 27.18 -17.12 3.12
C TYR A 29 27.59 -15.69 3.51
N LYS A 30 27.89 -14.84 2.52
CA LYS A 30 28.27 -13.44 2.77
C LYS A 30 27.07 -12.54 3.10
N HIS A 31 25.87 -12.89 2.65
CA HIS A 31 24.65 -12.12 2.91
C HIS A 31 23.83 -12.60 4.11
N ASN A 32 24.12 -13.77 4.68
CA ASN A 32 23.48 -14.27 5.90
C ASN A 32 24.00 -13.66 7.22
N LYS A 33 24.50 -12.42 7.18
CA LYS A 33 24.47 -11.60 8.40
C LYS A 33 23.03 -11.12 8.55
N THR A 34 22.22 -11.95 9.19
CA THR A 34 20.97 -11.47 9.78
C THR A 34 21.30 -10.20 10.56
N PRO A 35 20.65 -9.06 10.29
CA PRO A 35 20.78 -7.92 11.18
C PRO A 35 20.20 -8.35 12.52
N VAL A 36 21.07 -8.78 13.43
CA VAL A 36 20.71 -8.89 14.84
C VAL A 36 20.50 -7.45 15.28
N ILE A 37 19.23 -7.09 15.45
CA ILE A 37 18.85 -5.86 16.14
C ILE A 37 19.28 -6.08 17.60
N VAL A 38 20.54 -5.74 17.88
CA VAL A 38 21.02 -5.63 19.25
C VAL A 38 20.48 -4.30 19.75
N PHE A 39 19.47 -4.36 20.62
CA PHE A 39 19.11 -3.22 21.43
C PHE A 39 20.27 -3.00 22.39
N ASP A 40 21.08 -2.00 22.08
CA ASP A 40 22.19 -1.58 22.93
C ASP A 40 21.63 -0.77 24.10
N ASP A 41 21.18 -1.49 25.14
CA ASP A 41 20.72 -0.92 26.41
C ASP A 41 21.87 -0.30 27.23
N SER A 42 23.11 -0.28 26.73
CA SER A 42 24.29 0.10 27.53
C SER A 42 24.58 1.60 27.62
N ASN A 43 23.78 2.45 26.98
CA ASN A 43 23.94 3.91 27.03
C ASN A 43 22.71 4.69 27.47
N GLN A 44 21.71 4.05 28.09
CA GLN A 44 20.71 4.78 28.87
C GLN A 44 21.31 5.16 30.22
N SER A 45 22.24 6.12 30.18
CA SER A 45 22.57 6.91 31.36
C SER A 45 21.27 7.52 31.86
N ASP A 46 20.97 7.28 33.13
CA ASP A 46 19.92 7.88 33.95
C ASP A 46 19.69 9.35 33.57
N SER A 47 18.88 9.57 32.54
CA SER A 47 18.18 10.84 32.36
C SER A 47 16.88 10.62 33.07
N ASP A 48 16.71 11.36 34.16
CA ASP A 48 15.49 11.53 34.93
C ASP A 48 14.29 11.76 34.00
N HIS A 49 13.76 10.70 33.41
CA HIS A 49 12.40 10.67 32.92
C HIS A 49 11.53 10.56 34.16
N LYS A 50 11.43 11.69 34.89
CA LYS A 50 10.28 11.95 35.74
C LYS A 50 9.08 11.75 34.86
N ALA A 51 8.39 10.62 35.04
CA ALA A 51 7.02 10.49 34.62
C ALA A 51 6.33 11.75 35.14
N VAL A 52 5.93 12.62 34.23
CA VAL A 52 5.02 13.71 34.56
C VAL A 52 3.73 12.99 34.90
N SER A 53 3.58 12.60 36.17
CA SER A 53 2.27 12.48 36.76
C SER A 53 1.63 13.83 36.52
N ILE A 54 0.76 13.88 35.51
CA ILE A 54 -0.15 15.00 35.33
C ILE A 54 -0.87 15.05 36.68
N ASP A 55 -0.57 16.09 37.45
CA ASP A 55 -1.32 16.41 38.67
C ASP A 55 -2.79 16.22 38.34
N ASP A 56 -3.54 15.58 39.23
CA ASP A 56 -5.00 15.49 39.22
C ASP A 56 -5.63 16.88 39.45
N ASN A 57 -5.12 17.90 38.74
CA ASN A 57 -5.79 19.14 38.47
C ASN A 57 -7.01 18.78 37.61
N GLU A 58 -8.06 18.36 38.32
CA GLU A 58 -9.46 18.58 38.06
C GLU A 58 -9.73 18.85 36.57
N VAL A 59 -9.60 17.78 35.78
CA VAL A 59 -10.09 17.80 34.41
C VAL A 59 -11.57 18.11 34.52
N ASP A 60 -11.95 19.34 34.17
CA ASP A 60 -13.34 19.84 34.20
C ASP A 60 -14.18 19.06 33.18
N ARG A 61 -14.63 17.87 33.65
CA ARG A 61 -15.43 16.94 32.86
C ARG A 61 -16.78 17.57 32.54
N GLU A 62 -17.35 18.36 33.44
CA GLU A 62 -18.60 19.09 33.17
C GLU A 62 -18.43 20.14 32.06
N GLY A 63 -17.37 20.95 32.11
CA GLY A 63 -17.09 21.97 31.09
C GLY A 63 -16.86 21.37 29.70
N ASN A 64 -16.12 20.25 29.62
CA ASN A 64 -15.90 19.54 28.37
C ASN A 64 -17.19 18.95 27.78
N ILE A 65 -18.09 18.42 28.62
CA ILE A 65 -19.40 17.92 28.19
C ILE A 65 -20.29 19.07 27.71
N ALA A 66 -20.32 20.20 28.41
CA ALA A 66 -21.09 21.38 28.00
C ALA A 66 -20.62 21.90 26.63
N ARG A 67 -19.32 21.97 26.41
CA ARG A 67 -18.72 22.40 25.15
C ARG A 67 -19.03 21.45 23.98
N LEU A 68 -19.08 20.14 24.24
CA LEU A 68 -19.49 19.15 23.24
C LEU A 68 -20.98 19.25 22.89
N LYS A 69 -21.86 19.43 23.88
CA LYS A 69 -23.30 19.63 23.64
C LYS A 69 -23.57 20.89 22.82
N GLN A 70 -22.86 21.98 23.11
CA GLN A 70 -22.98 23.22 22.34
C GLN A 70 -22.53 23.03 20.88
N LYS A 71 -21.41 22.33 20.64
CA LYS A 71 -20.97 21.99 19.28
C LYS A 71 -22.00 21.14 18.51
N ILE A 72 -22.71 20.23 19.17
CA ILE A 72 -23.76 19.42 18.55
C ILE A 72 -24.98 20.30 18.20
N ALA A 73 -25.39 21.20 19.09
CA ALA A 73 -26.49 22.13 18.83
C ALA A 73 -26.17 23.10 17.66
N ASP A 74 -24.93 23.61 17.61
CA ASP A 74 -24.49 24.54 16.55
C ASP A 74 -24.27 23.85 15.20
N SER A 75 -24.01 22.54 15.19
CA SER A 75 -23.73 21.79 13.94
C SER A 75 -24.94 21.57 13.02
N GLY A 76 -26.14 21.97 13.43
CA GLY A 76 -27.34 21.93 12.59
C GLY A 76 -27.82 20.51 12.30
N PHE A 77 -29.05 20.20 12.71
CA PHE A 77 -29.71 18.93 12.41
C PHE A 77 -29.65 18.61 10.90
N ILE A 78 -28.89 17.57 10.52
CA ILE A 78 -29.09 16.90 9.25
C ILE A 78 -30.45 16.22 9.36
N SER A 79 -31.47 16.87 8.80
CA SER A 79 -32.82 16.35 8.66
C SER A 79 -32.78 15.07 7.84
N SER A 80 -32.76 13.90 8.50
CA SER A 80 -33.11 12.63 7.87
C SER A 80 -34.59 12.66 7.50
N ALA A 81 -34.89 13.18 6.31
CA ALA A 81 -36.14 12.89 5.64
C ALA A 81 -36.13 11.40 5.27
N VAL A 82 -36.67 10.58 6.17
CA VAL A 82 -37.04 9.19 5.89
C VAL A 82 -38.18 9.25 4.88
N SER A 83 -37.86 9.04 3.60
CA SER A 83 -38.87 8.79 2.58
C SER A 83 -39.47 7.41 2.83
N VAL A 84 -40.67 7.41 3.41
CA VAL A 84 -41.57 6.25 3.46
C VAL A 84 -41.91 5.90 2.02
N ILE A 85 -41.27 4.84 1.49
CA ILE A 85 -41.64 4.26 0.20
C ILE A 85 -42.82 3.34 0.45
N SER A 86 -43.96 3.76 -0.11
CA SER A 86 -45.23 3.05 -0.11
C SER A 86 -45.10 1.67 -0.74
N LYS A 87 -45.64 0.71 -0.02
CA LYS A 87 -45.86 -0.69 -0.39
C LYS A 87 -47.08 -0.79 -1.32
N SER A 88 -46.85 -1.34 -2.51
CA SER A 88 -47.81 -1.82 -3.50
C SER A 88 -46.97 -2.62 -4.50
N GLU A 89 -47.29 -3.81 -4.99
CA GLU A 89 -48.49 -4.64 -5.04
C GLU A 89 -48.02 -5.99 -5.63
N GLU A 90 -48.75 -7.07 -5.34
CA GLU A 90 -48.50 -8.44 -5.80
C GLU A 90 -48.34 -8.55 -7.33
N VAL A 91 -47.30 -9.23 -7.83
CA VAL A 91 -47.33 -9.94 -9.12
C VAL A 91 -46.37 -11.15 -9.12
N ASP A 92 -47.00 -12.31 -9.35
CA ASP A 92 -46.57 -13.60 -9.91
C ASP A 92 -45.31 -14.35 -9.44
N GLU A 93 -45.61 -15.54 -8.92
CA GLU A 93 -44.77 -16.72 -8.83
C GLU A 93 -44.31 -17.18 -10.24
N SER A 94 -43.01 -17.05 -10.52
CA SER A 94 -42.33 -17.97 -11.43
C SER A 94 -40.85 -18.03 -11.05
N GLU A 95 -40.58 -18.82 -10.01
CA GLU A 95 -39.23 -19.15 -9.58
C GLU A 95 -38.56 -20.04 -10.64
N THR A 96 -37.70 -19.44 -11.44
CA THR A 96 -36.57 -20.16 -12.04
C THR A 96 -35.33 -19.73 -11.28
N GLU A 97 -34.98 -20.48 -10.23
CA GLU A 97 -33.69 -20.38 -9.54
C GLU A 97 -32.57 -20.63 -10.56
N THR A 98 -32.11 -19.55 -11.18
CA THR A 98 -30.82 -19.55 -11.85
C THR A 98 -29.82 -19.22 -10.76
N THR A 99 -29.16 -20.26 -10.25
CA THR A 99 -28.00 -20.14 -9.37
C THR A 99 -26.89 -19.43 -10.14
N GLU A 100 -26.97 -18.11 -10.27
CA GLU A 100 -25.89 -17.28 -10.80
C GLU A 100 -24.76 -17.32 -9.78
N SER A 101 -23.79 -18.18 -10.07
CA SER A 101 -22.52 -18.27 -9.38
C SER A 101 -21.97 -16.84 -9.15
N PRO A 102 -21.50 -16.51 -7.93
CA PRO A 102 -21.07 -15.17 -7.57
C PRO A 102 -20.14 -14.64 -8.66
N ASN A 103 -20.59 -13.56 -9.31
CA ASN A 103 -20.01 -13.02 -10.52
C ASN A 103 -18.56 -12.63 -10.22
N LYS A 104 -17.62 -13.47 -10.61
CA LYS A 104 -16.20 -13.29 -10.32
C LYS A 104 -15.74 -12.04 -11.05
N VAL A 105 -15.67 -10.91 -10.33
CA VAL A 105 -15.22 -9.63 -10.86
C VAL A 105 -13.85 -9.84 -11.48
N THR A 106 -13.80 -9.76 -12.81
CA THR A 106 -12.54 -9.88 -13.54
C THR A 106 -11.88 -8.52 -13.50
N LEU A 107 -10.79 -8.43 -12.74
CA LEU A 107 -9.99 -7.21 -12.63
C LEU A 107 -9.50 -6.78 -14.02
N MET A 108 -9.53 -5.47 -14.27
CA MET A 108 -9.09 -4.92 -15.54
C MET A 108 -7.58 -5.09 -15.67
N ASN A 109 -7.14 -5.97 -16.57
CA ASN A 109 -5.72 -6.17 -16.86
C ASN A 109 -5.29 -5.21 -17.97
N CYS A 110 -4.71 -4.07 -17.59
CA CYS A 110 -4.11 -3.16 -18.54
C CYS A 110 -2.81 -3.75 -19.09
N SER A 111 -2.62 -3.71 -20.41
CA SER A 111 -1.37 -4.14 -21.04
C SER A 111 -0.23 -3.25 -20.55
N VAL A 112 0.61 -3.79 -19.67
CA VAL A 112 1.72 -3.04 -19.07
C VAL A 112 2.70 -2.64 -20.18
N VAL A 113 2.86 -1.34 -20.40
CA VAL A 113 3.93 -0.81 -21.26
C VAL A 113 5.22 -0.82 -20.42
N SER A 114 6.24 -1.55 -20.86
CA SER A 114 7.38 -1.98 -20.01
C SER A 114 8.36 -0.88 -19.57
N ASP A 115 8.10 0.40 -19.85
CA ASP A 115 9.21 1.37 -19.96
C ASP A 115 9.32 2.34 -18.77
N GLY A 116 8.38 2.32 -17.83
CA GLY A 116 8.36 3.22 -16.67
C GLY A 116 9.44 2.95 -15.60
N VAL A 117 10.18 1.83 -15.69
CA VAL A 117 11.24 1.50 -14.71
C VAL A 117 12.52 2.33 -14.97
N SER A 118 12.74 2.76 -16.21
CA SER A 118 13.95 3.51 -16.60
C SER A 118 14.01 4.91 -15.97
N THR A 119 12.87 5.57 -15.77
CA THR A 119 12.78 6.88 -15.11
C THR A 119 12.94 6.82 -13.60
N MET A 120 12.91 5.62 -13.00
CA MET A 120 12.94 5.42 -11.55
C MET A 120 14.31 5.00 -11.01
N GLN A 121 15.35 4.90 -11.86
CA GLN A 121 16.71 4.55 -11.44
C GLN A 121 17.31 5.57 -10.43
N ALA A 122 16.66 6.72 -10.26
CA ALA A 122 17.02 7.76 -9.29
C ALA A 122 16.27 7.69 -7.95
N TRP A 123 15.44 6.67 -7.69
CA TRP A 123 14.75 6.59 -6.40
C TRP A 123 15.73 6.36 -5.26
N SER A 124 15.82 7.34 -4.36
CA SER A 124 16.80 7.31 -3.29
C SER A 124 16.35 6.42 -2.13
N SER A 125 17.30 5.76 -1.47
CA SER A 125 17.03 4.93 -0.29
C SER A 125 16.64 5.74 0.95
N ASN A 126 16.84 7.06 0.91
CA ASN A 126 16.45 8.00 1.96
C ASN A 126 15.23 8.86 1.58
N ALA A 127 14.39 8.35 0.68
CA ALA A 127 13.10 8.95 0.39
C ALA A 127 12.19 8.87 1.62
N GLU A 128 11.47 9.95 1.94
CA GLU A 128 10.53 10.03 3.04
C GLU A 128 9.21 10.66 2.56
N LEU A 129 8.08 10.12 3.02
CA LEU A 129 6.76 10.69 2.74
C LEU A 129 6.45 11.81 3.73
N VAL A 130 6.44 13.05 3.25
CA VAL A 130 6.10 14.24 4.02
C VAL A 130 4.69 14.70 3.68
N SER A 131 3.85 14.90 4.69
CA SER A 131 2.49 15.43 4.51
C SER A 131 2.49 16.94 4.70
N GLY A 132 2.13 17.68 3.65
CA GLY A 132 1.87 19.11 3.68
C GLY A 132 0.41 19.45 3.97
N SER A 133 0.08 20.74 3.88
CA SER A 133 -1.30 21.22 4.08
C SER A 133 -2.25 20.86 2.93
N SER A 134 -1.71 20.67 1.72
CA SER A 134 -2.48 20.47 0.48
C SER A 134 -2.19 19.15 -0.23
N ASP A 135 -1.06 18.54 0.09
CA ASP A 135 -0.41 17.50 -0.70
C ASP A 135 0.42 16.60 0.20
N ARG A 136 0.74 15.41 -0.31
CA ARG A 136 1.75 14.54 0.27
C ARG A 136 2.90 14.48 -0.71
N SER A 137 4.11 14.79 -0.28
CA SER A 137 5.29 14.80 -1.14
C SER A 137 6.26 13.76 -0.64
N VAL A 138 6.77 12.93 -1.54
CA VAL A 138 7.94 12.11 -1.22
C VAL A 138 9.16 12.95 -1.53
N VAL A 139 9.97 13.20 -0.52
CA VAL A 139 11.18 14.00 -0.63
C VAL A 139 12.39 13.13 -0.38
N SER A 140 13.51 13.48 -0.99
CA SER A 140 14.82 12.86 -0.75
C SER A 140 15.81 13.96 -0.41
N THR A 141 16.60 13.74 0.65
CA THR A 141 17.61 14.72 1.08
C THR A 141 18.97 14.34 0.52
N GLY A 142 19.54 15.16 -0.36
CA GLY A 142 20.87 14.92 -0.91
C GLY A 142 21.98 15.02 0.13
N LEU A 143 23.20 14.62 -0.23
CA LEU A 143 24.39 14.76 0.64
C LEU A 143 24.69 16.21 1.03
N THR A 144 24.23 17.17 0.22
CA THR A 144 24.34 18.61 0.46
C THR A 144 23.28 19.16 1.42
N GLY A 145 22.34 18.31 1.88
CA GLY A 145 21.17 18.74 2.66
C GLY A 145 20.03 19.32 1.81
N GLU A 146 20.18 19.37 0.49
CA GLU A 146 19.12 19.82 -0.41
C GLU A 146 18.01 18.79 -0.51
N THR A 147 16.78 19.20 -0.23
CA THR A 147 15.59 18.35 -0.33
C THR A 147 15.01 18.42 -1.75
N VAL A 148 14.99 17.30 -2.45
CA VAL A 148 14.38 17.17 -3.78
C VAL A 148 13.05 16.44 -3.64
N THR A 149 11.99 16.98 -4.25
CA THR A 149 10.68 16.30 -4.28
C THR A 149 10.64 15.31 -5.43
N LEU A 150 10.47 14.02 -5.12
CA LEU A 150 10.42 12.93 -6.09
C LEU A 150 9.04 12.75 -6.71
N ILE A 151 7.99 12.82 -5.88
CA ILE A 151 6.59 12.74 -6.33
C ILE A 151 5.70 13.53 -5.37
N GLN A 152 4.67 14.18 -5.93
CA GLN A 152 3.64 14.88 -5.18
C GLN A 152 2.30 14.17 -5.41
N LEU A 153 1.63 13.79 -4.34
CA LEU A 153 0.36 13.08 -4.29
C LEU A 153 -0.74 14.01 -3.75
N PRO A 154 -1.98 13.94 -4.27
CA PRO A 154 -3.08 14.72 -3.73
C PRO A 154 -3.46 14.22 -2.32
N LEU A 155 -3.70 15.15 -1.39
CA LEU A 155 -4.15 14.82 -0.04
C LEU A 155 -5.59 14.27 -0.05
N TYR A 156 -6.42 14.83 -0.93
CA TYR A 156 -7.83 14.48 -1.14
C TYR A 156 -8.04 14.02 -2.59
N PRO A 157 -7.73 12.76 -2.92
CA PRO A 157 -7.95 12.22 -4.26
C PRO A 157 -9.46 12.16 -4.57
N ILE A 158 -9.81 12.44 -5.82
CA ILE A 158 -11.19 12.36 -6.31
C ILE A 158 -11.29 11.15 -7.22
N LYS A 159 -12.30 10.30 -6.98
CA LYS A 159 -12.54 9.11 -7.79
C LYS A 159 -13.04 9.56 -9.16
N SER A 160 -12.32 9.21 -10.21
CA SER A 160 -12.70 9.42 -11.59
C SER A 160 -13.82 8.46 -11.99
N ALA A 161 -14.71 8.90 -12.87
CA ALA A 161 -15.69 8.03 -13.51
C ALA A 161 -15.05 7.06 -14.52
N SER A 162 -13.85 7.39 -15.00
CA SER A 162 -13.09 6.58 -15.95
C SER A 162 -11.74 6.22 -15.33
N PRO A 163 -11.49 4.94 -14.99
CA PRO A 163 -10.23 4.54 -14.39
C PRO A 163 -9.09 4.66 -15.41
N THR A 164 -7.90 5.00 -14.92
CA THR A 164 -6.67 5.13 -15.71
C THR A 164 -5.88 3.83 -15.63
N CYS A 165 -5.40 3.34 -16.77
CA CYS A 165 -4.57 2.14 -16.79
C CYS A 165 -3.21 2.35 -16.10
N LEU A 166 -2.66 1.25 -15.57
CA LEU A 166 -1.31 1.25 -15.04
C LEU A 166 -0.30 1.40 -16.19
N ASP A 167 0.52 2.45 -16.10
CA ASP A 167 1.61 2.77 -17.02
C ASP A 167 2.95 2.09 -16.63
N SER A 168 3.01 1.47 -15.46
CA SER A 168 4.21 0.91 -14.85
C SER A 168 3.87 -0.12 -13.78
N GLY A 169 4.86 -0.92 -13.37
CA GLY A 169 4.71 -1.82 -12.23
C GLY A 169 4.65 -1.10 -10.88
N ILE A 170 4.86 0.22 -10.83
CA ILE A 170 4.94 0.99 -9.59
C ILE A 170 3.59 1.66 -9.36
N VAL A 171 2.93 1.25 -8.28
CA VAL A 171 1.55 1.65 -8.00
C VAL A 171 1.46 2.73 -6.93
N GLY A 172 2.48 2.86 -6.09
CA GLY A 172 2.43 3.80 -4.97
C GLY A 172 3.74 3.90 -4.20
N VAL A 173 3.62 4.46 -3.00
CA VAL A 173 4.72 4.66 -2.05
C VAL A 173 4.27 4.29 -0.64
N THR A 174 5.14 3.69 0.14
CA THR A 174 4.89 3.34 1.55
C THR A 174 4.93 4.60 2.42
N LEU A 175 4.50 4.46 3.69
CA LEU A 175 4.66 5.53 4.68
C LEU A 175 6.12 5.93 4.92
N ALA A 176 7.06 5.01 4.67
CA ALA A 176 8.50 5.25 4.75
C ALA A 176 9.11 5.77 3.43
N GLY A 177 8.29 6.18 2.45
CA GLY A 177 8.78 6.72 1.17
C GLY A 177 9.37 5.69 0.20
N SER A 178 9.28 4.39 0.51
CA SER A 178 9.72 3.32 -0.40
C SER A 178 8.69 3.09 -1.50
N LEU A 179 9.12 2.69 -2.69
CA LEU A 179 8.23 2.35 -3.79
C LEU A 179 7.40 1.09 -3.48
N ILE A 180 6.14 1.09 -3.91
CA ILE A 180 5.27 -0.08 -3.88
C ILE A 180 5.11 -0.58 -5.32
N PHE A 181 5.54 -1.82 -5.57
CA PHE A 181 5.31 -2.48 -6.84
C PHE A 181 4.00 -3.28 -6.80
N ASN A 182 3.32 -3.37 -7.93
CA ASN A 182 2.07 -4.12 -8.02
C ASN A 182 2.28 -5.60 -7.69
N SER A 183 3.45 -6.13 -8.06
CA SER A 183 3.89 -7.50 -7.75
C SER A 183 4.14 -7.77 -6.27
N ASP A 184 4.22 -6.73 -5.43
CA ASP A 184 4.47 -6.89 -4.00
C ASP A 184 3.22 -7.30 -3.22
N ALA A 185 2.06 -7.47 -3.88
CA ALA A 185 0.80 -7.85 -3.23
C ALA A 185 0.93 -9.02 -2.23
N PRO A 186 1.69 -10.11 -2.52
CA PRO A 186 1.88 -11.19 -1.56
C PRO A 186 2.61 -10.77 -0.27
N ALA A 187 3.52 -9.80 -0.34
CA ALA A 187 4.27 -9.32 0.82
C ALA A 187 3.37 -8.58 1.82
N TYR A 188 2.30 -7.95 1.34
CA TYR A 188 1.32 -7.22 2.15
C TYR A 188 0.01 -7.98 2.37
N ALA A 189 -0.05 -9.26 2.00
CA ALA A 189 -1.26 -10.09 2.13
C ALA A 189 -1.61 -10.45 3.59
N TYR A 190 -0.68 -10.21 4.51
CA TYR A 190 -0.83 -10.45 5.96
C TYR A 190 -1.03 -9.17 6.78
N THR A 191 -0.96 -8.01 6.13
CA THR A 191 -1.23 -6.70 6.73
C THR A 191 -2.71 -6.60 7.11
N GLY A 192 -3.03 -6.02 8.27
CA GLY A 192 -4.40 -5.91 8.76
C GLY A 192 -5.30 -5.10 7.82
N GLN A 193 -6.60 -5.40 7.78
CA GLN A 193 -7.55 -4.73 6.87
C GLN A 193 -7.57 -3.19 7.00
N ASP A 194 -7.41 -2.69 8.22
CA ASP A 194 -7.40 -1.26 8.53
C ASP A 194 -5.99 -0.68 8.73
N GLU A 195 -4.95 -1.49 8.46
CA GLU A 195 -3.57 -1.04 8.51
C GLU A 195 -3.17 -0.39 7.19
N LEU A 196 -2.72 0.86 7.28
CA LEU A 196 -2.32 1.68 6.13
C LEU A 196 -0.91 1.28 5.68
N ILE A 197 -0.80 0.75 4.46
CA ILE A 197 0.48 0.40 3.84
C ILE A 197 1.16 1.65 3.26
N GLY A 198 0.36 2.48 2.59
CA GLY A 198 0.88 3.62 1.84
C GLY A 198 -0.18 4.29 0.98
N TYR A 199 0.28 5.01 -0.05
CA TYR A 199 -0.57 5.75 -0.96
C TYR A 199 -0.25 5.40 -2.40
N ALA A 200 -1.28 5.17 -3.20
CA ALA A 200 -1.16 4.99 -4.62
C ALA A 200 -0.76 6.30 -5.32
N ARG A 201 -0.28 6.21 -6.56
CA ARG A 201 0.14 7.38 -7.35
C ARG A 201 -0.98 8.37 -7.67
N ASP A 202 -2.24 7.93 -7.61
CA ASP A 202 -3.42 8.80 -7.71
C ASP A 202 -3.84 9.42 -6.36
N GLY A 203 -3.12 9.10 -5.28
CA GLY A 203 -3.28 9.62 -3.93
C GLY A 203 -4.24 8.84 -3.03
N PHE A 204 -4.91 7.81 -3.55
CA PHE A 204 -5.78 6.97 -2.71
C PHE A 204 -4.94 6.09 -1.76
N PRO A 205 -5.41 5.87 -0.52
CA PRO A 205 -4.69 5.04 0.43
C PRO A 205 -4.78 3.56 0.03
N ILE A 206 -3.71 2.83 0.30
CA ILE A 206 -3.60 1.39 0.13
C ILE A 206 -3.58 0.76 1.52
N TYR A 207 -4.58 -0.06 1.82
CA TYR A 207 -4.69 -0.79 3.08
C TYR A 207 -4.36 -2.27 2.89
N GLY A 208 -4.18 -2.98 4.00
CA GLY A 208 -3.95 -4.42 4.02
C GLY A 208 -5.16 -5.24 3.55
N GLN A 209 -5.23 -6.49 4.00
CA GLN A 209 -6.08 -7.51 3.41
C GLN A 209 -7.58 -7.22 3.60
N TYR A 210 -8.34 -7.23 2.51
CA TYR A 210 -9.80 -7.22 2.52
C TYR A 210 -10.34 -8.44 1.79
N SER A 211 -11.36 -9.07 2.37
CA SER A 211 -12.02 -10.26 1.83
C SER A 211 -13.39 -10.00 1.22
N GLY A 212 -13.83 -8.74 1.19
CA GLY A 212 -15.13 -8.36 0.60
C GLY A 212 -15.02 -8.07 -0.89
N GLU A 213 -16.14 -7.62 -1.45
CA GLU A 213 -16.22 -7.27 -2.87
C GLU A 213 -15.43 -5.99 -3.17
N VAL A 214 -14.62 -6.05 -4.22
CA VAL A 214 -13.83 -4.94 -4.74
C VAL A 214 -14.24 -4.62 -6.17
N ASP A 215 -14.01 -3.38 -6.61
CA ASP A 215 -14.24 -2.98 -7.99
C ASP A 215 -13.15 -3.49 -8.94
N ALA A 216 -13.29 -3.17 -10.23
CA ALA A 216 -12.38 -3.61 -11.28
C ALA A 216 -10.92 -3.12 -11.10
N CYS A 217 -10.69 -2.09 -10.26
CA CYS A 217 -9.35 -1.60 -9.93
C CYS A 217 -8.77 -2.24 -8.67
N GLY A 218 -9.55 -3.05 -7.94
CA GLY A 218 -9.12 -3.68 -6.69
C GLY A 218 -9.32 -2.80 -5.45
N GLY A 219 -10.14 -1.76 -5.54
CA GLY A 219 -10.53 -0.91 -4.42
C GLY A 219 -12.01 -1.03 -4.07
N TYR A 220 -12.41 -0.43 -2.94
CA TYR A 220 -13.81 -0.41 -2.50
C TYR A 220 -14.11 0.88 -1.73
N GLN A 221 -15.41 1.17 -1.55
CA GLN A 221 -15.85 2.30 -0.74
C GLN A 221 -15.84 1.92 0.74
N GLY A 222 -14.86 2.43 1.50
CA GLY A 222 -14.78 2.25 2.95
C GLY A 222 -15.46 3.37 3.75
N PRO A 223 -15.41 3.30 5.09
CA PRO A 223 -15.95 4.33 5.97
C PRO A 223 -15.30 5.72 5.77
N ASN A 224 -14.01 5.73 5.42
CA ASN A 224 -13.22 6.96 5.24
C ASN A 224 -13.05 7.37 3.77
N GLY A 225 -13.88 6.82 2.87
CA GLY A 225 -13.77 7.06 1.44
C GLY A 225 -13.27 5.85 0.66
N TYR A 226 -13.00 6.08 -0.63
CA TYR A 226 -12.47 5.06 -1.51
C TYR A 226 -11.03 4.70 -1.15
N ARG A 227 -10.70 3.41 -1.17
CA ARG A 227 -9.37 2.90 -0.84
C ARG A 227 -9.04 1.63 -1.60
N TYR A 228 -7.76 1.43 -1.86
CA TYR A 228 -7.24 0.16 -2.38
C TYR A 228 -6.97 -0.81 -1.24
N THR A 229 -6.94 -2.09 -1.58
CA THR A 229 -6.70 -3.15 -0.62
C THR A 229 -5.99 -4.33 -1.27
N THR A 230 -5.24 -5.08 -0.49
CA THR A 230 -4.63 -6.34 -0.92
C THR A 230 -5.61 -7.51 -0.69
N ALA A 231 -5.39 -8.64 -1.36
CA ALA A 231 -6.06 -9.89 -1.02
C ALA A 231 -5.08 -11.07 -1.18
N ARG A 232 -5.32 -12.16 -0.44
CA ARG A 232 -4.44 -13.33 -0.43
C ARG A 232 -4.45 -14.13 -1.73
N ASP A 233 -5.55 -14.08 -2.45
CA ASP A 233 -5.78 -14.80 -3.71
C ASP A 233 -5.37 -13.98 -4.94
N ARG A 234 -4.96 -12.71 -4.76
CA ARG A 234 -4.52 -11.82 -5.83
C ARG A 234 -3.00 -11.76 -5.90
N THR A 235 -2.47 -11.86 -7.11
CA THR A 235 -1.04 -11.70 -7.40
C THR A 235 -0.62 -10.24 -7.57
N PHE A 236 -1.58 -9.31 -7.55
CA PHE A 236 -1.36 -7.87 -7.71
C PHE A 236 -2.31 -7.06 -6.81
N MET A 237 -1.93 -5.82 -6.49
CA MET A 237 -2.70 -4.96 -5.59
C MET A 237 -3.79 -4.18 -6.32
N ILE A 238 -3.40 -3.52 -7.42
CA ILE A 238 -4.22 -2.54 -8.13
C ILE A 238 -4.29 -2.95 -9.61
N GLY A 239 -5.50 -2.95 -10.19
CA GLY A 239 -5.69 -3.19 -11.62
C GLY A 239 -5.63 -1.92 -12.46
N CYS A 240 -6.11 -0.81 -11.88
CA CYS A 240 -6.16 0.52 -12.49
C CYS A 240 -6.15 1.61 -11.42
N PHE A 241 -5.80 2.84 -11.78
CA PHE A 241 -5.98 4.00 -10.94
C PHE A 241 -7.42 4.49 -11.04
N ALA A 242 -8.15 4.48 -9.93
CA ALA A 242 -9.46 5.06 -9.78
C ALA A 242 -9.43 6.60 -9.83
N GLY A 243 -8.28 7.23 -9.56
CA GLY A 243 -8.05 8.66 -9.75
C GLY A 243 -7.12 8.98 -10.92
N ILE A 244 -6.60 10.22 -10.95
CA ILE A 244 -5.60 10.66 -11.92
C ILE A 244 -4.21 10.45 -11.30
N PRO A 245 -3.38 9.54 -11.82
CA PRO A 245 -2.06 9.28 -11.27
C PRO A 245 -1.14 10.50 -11.47
N ARG A 246 -0.29 10.76 -10.48
CA ARG A 246 0.77 11.75 -10.56
C ARG A 246 2.04 11.11 -11.13
N ILE A 247 2.72 11.87 -11.98
CA ILE A 247 3.97 11.47 -12.61
C ILE A 247 5.11 11.95 -11.72
N PRO A 248 6.09 11.10 -11.37
CA PRO A 248 7.31 11.52 -10.69
C PRO A 248 7.96 12.71 -11.38
N GLN A 249 8.47 13.67 -10.59
CA GLN A 249 9.22 14.83 -11.07
C GLN A 249 10.71 14.51 -10.93
N VAL A 250 11.22 13.60 -11.76
CA VAL A 250 12.64 13.20 -11.78
C VAL A 250 13.38 13.98 -12.86
#